data_AF-A0ABD3MYT3-F1
#
_entry.id   AF-A0ABD3MYT3-F1
#
_cell.length_a   1.000
_cell.length_b   1.000
_cell.length_c   1.000
_cell.angle_alpha   90.00
_cell.angle_beta   90.00
_cell.angle_gamma   90.00
#
_symmetry.space_group_name_H-M   'P 1'
#
loop_
_entity.id
_entity.type
_entity.pdbx_description
1 polymer ?
#
loop_
_entity_poly.entity_id
_entity_poly.type
_entity_poly.pdbx_seq_one_letter_code
_entity_poly.pdbx_strand_id
1 'polypeptide(L)'
;MSEVKRISQPPDVTVVVGSGRSKQRFECYGALLSAASPVLDAMLSSGMKEGMKRRIEFAKKDPAVWSLFLECIDPAGAFLAQRMDGWNYCDYYDLLKVETDYRDGEEAEASGEKSSILNRSNVRSLVPLFHELQMDKYLEKCDHIL
;
A
#
# COMPACT_ATOMS: atom_id res chain seq x y z
N MET A 1 -1.19 -30.47 15.36
CA MET A 1 -0.91 -29.02 15.43
C MET A 1 -1.48 -28.43 14.15
N SER A 2 -2.51 -27.61 14.24
CA SER A 2 -3.23 -27.13 13.06
C SER A 2 -2.35 -26.14 12.30
N GLU A 3 -1.98 -26.46 11.06
CA GLU A 3 -1.33 -25.54 10.13
C GLU A 3 -2.23 -24.32 9.94
N VAL A 4 -1.77 -23.17 10.43
CA VAL A 4 -2.37 -21.88 10.12
C VAL A 4 -2.01 -21.58 8.67
N LYS A 5 -2.82 -22.12 7.75
CA LYS A 5 -2.85 -21.74 6.35
C LYS A 5 -3.16 -20.25 6.34
N ARG A 6 -2.15 -19.40 6.19
CA ARG A 6 -2.32 -17.95 6.03
C ARG A 6 -3.03 -17.73 4.70
N ILE A 7 -4.36 -17.80 4.71
CA ILE A 7 -5.19 -17.46 3.57
C ILE A 7 -4.98 -15.97 3.37
N SER A 8 -4.16 -15.61 2.39
CA SER A 8 -4.03 -14.22 1.99
C SER A 8 -5.37 -13.80 1.41
N GLN A 9 -6.07 -12.93 2.13
CA GLN A 9 -7.35 -12.40 1.67
C GLN A 9 -7.11 -11.58 0.40
N PRO A 10 -8.06 -11.53 -0.55
CA PRO A 10 -7.99 -10.58 -1.65
C PRO A 10 -8.14 -9.14 -1.13
N PRO A 11 -7.66 -8.12 -1.87
CA PRO A 11 -7.93 -6.72 -1.56
C PRO A 11 -9.43 -6.50 -1.36
N ASP A 12 -9.78 -5.79 -0.29
CA ASP A 12 -11.15 -5.63 0.19
C ASP A 12 -11.59 -4.16 0.23
N VAL A 13 -10.76 -3.24 -0.27
CA VAL A 13 -11.05 -1.81 -0.40
C VAL A 13 -10.53 -1.26 -1.72
N THR A 14 -11.37 -0.54 -2.46
CA THR A 14 -10.96 0.21 -3.65
C THR A 14 -10.78 1.69 -3.32
N VAL A 15 -9.58 2.24 -3.49
CA VAL A 15 -9.31 3.67 -3.37
C VAL A 15 -9.27 4.29 -4.76
N VAL A 16 -10.03 5.37 -4.96
CA VAL A 16 -10.08 6.08 -6.24
C VAL A 16 -9.52 7.48 -6.08
N VAL A 17 -8.47 7.80 -6.82
CA VAL A 17 -7.70 9.04 -6.66
C VAL A 17 -7.74 9.85 -7.94
N GLY A 18 -7.81 11.18 -7.83
CA GLY A 18 -7.86 12.08 -8.96
C GLY A 18 -9.27 12.29 -9.53
N SER A 19 -9.35 13.11 -10.58
CA SER A 19 -10.62 13.50 -11.21
C SER A 19 -10.51 13.54 -12.73
N GLY A 20 -11.65 13.43 -13.41
CA GLY A 20 -11.69 13.46 -14.88
C GLY A 20 -10.81 12.37 -15.50
N ARG A 21 -9.85 12.78 -16.34
CA ARG A 21 -8.94 11.89 -17.07
C ARG A 21 -7.76 11.37 -16.25
N SER A 22 -7.44 11.99 -15.10
CA SER A 22 -6.39 11.51 -14.18
C SER A 22 -6.94 10.58 -13.10
N LYS A 23 -8.22 10.20 -13.15
CA LYS A 23 -8.82 9.31 -12.15
C LYS A 23 -8.22 7.90 -12.27
N GLN A 24 -7.62 7.42 -11.19
CA GLN A 24 -7.06 6.06 -11.08
C GLN A 24 -7.67 5.29 -9.92
N ARG A 25 -7.66 3.96 -10.02
CA ARG A 25 -8.19 3.04 -9.01
C ARG A 25 -7.05 2.19 -8.46
N PHE A 26 -7.04 2.03 -7.15
CA PHE A 26 -6.07 1.25 -6.40
C PHE A 26 -6.85 0.22 -5.56
N GLU A 27 -6.57 -1.06 -5.78
CA GLU A 27 -7.10 -2.13 -4.93
C GLU A 27 -6.17 -2.29 -3.72
N CYS A 28 -6.72 -2.18 -2.51
CA CYS A 28 -5.97 -2.09 -1.27
C CYS A 28 -6.56 -3.00 -0.19
N TYR A 29 -5.76 -3.27 0.84
CA TYR A 29 -6.18 -3.95 2.05
C TYR A 29 -6.66 -2.94 3.08
N GLY A 30 -7.94 -2.99 3.43
CA GLY A 30 -8.54 -2.12 4.44
C GLY A 30 -7.82 -2.24 5.78
N ALA A 31 -7.42 -3.46 6.17
CA ALA A 31 -6.64 -3.68 7.39
C ALA A 31 -5.28 -2.96 7.37
N LEU A 32 -4.61 -2.89 6.21
CA LEU A 32 -3.34 -2.20 6.07
C LEU A 32 -3.52 -0.68 6.14
N LEU A 33 -4.54 -0.16 5.45
CA LEU A 33 -4.90 1.26 5.50
C LEU A 33 -5.31 1.70 6.91
N SER A 34 -6.16 0.92 7.59
CA SER A 34 -6.56 1.14 8.98
C SER A 34 -5.37 1.13 9.94
N ALA A 35 -4.47 0.14 9.80
CA ALA A 35 -3.28 0.06 10.64
C ALA A 35 -2.31 1.23 10.40
N ALA A 36 -2.25 1.74 9.18
CA ALA A 36 -1.37 2.84 8.81
C ALA A 36 -1.90 4.22 9.25
N SER A 37 -3.22 4.42 9.25
CA SER A 37 -3.85 5.72 9.50
C SER A 37 -5.12 5.61 10.35
N PRO A 38 -5.19 6.29 11.51
CA PRO A 38 -6.41 6.38 12.30
C PRO A 38 -7.59 7.03 11.53
N VAL A 39 -7.29 7.93 10.59
CA VAL A 39 -8.30 8.55 9.72
C VAL A 39 -8.90 7.53 8.77
N LEU A 40 -8.06 6.72 8.11
CA LEU A 40 -8.53 5.65 7.23
C LEU A 40 -9.27 4.56 8.02
N ASP A 41 -8.80 4.26 9.24
CA ASP A 41 -9.51 3.34 10.12
C ASP A 41 -10.91 3.85 10.46
N ALA A 42 -11.03 5.12 10.87
CA ALA A 42 -12.33 5.72 11.13
C ALA A 42 -13.23 5.73 9.88
N MET A 43 -12.67 5.99 8.68
CA MET A 43 -13.43 5.97 7.42
C MET A 43 -13.95 4.58 7.06
N LEU A 44 -13.16 3.54 7.31
CA LEU A 44 -13.48 2.15 6.95
C LEU A 44 -14.31 1.42 8.02
N SER A 45 -14.05 1.74 9.30
CA SER A 45 -14.73 1.15 10.45
C SER A 45 -16.06 1.84 10.78
N SER A 46 -16.30 3.04 10.26
CA SER A 46 -17.59 3.72 10.42
C SER A 46 -18.66 3.11 9.49
N GLY A 47 -19.90 3.05 9.98
CA GLY A 47 -21.08 2.70 9.16
C GLY A 47 -21.44 3.77 8.09
N MET A 48 -20.47 4.59 7.68
CA MET A 48 -20.62 5.61 6.65
C MET A 48 -20.54 4.96 5.24
N LYS A 49 -20.86 5.74 4.20
CA LYS A 49 -20.98 5.23 2.82
C LYS A 49 -19.70 4.54 2.34
N GLU A 50 -18.55 5.02 2.79
CA GLU A 50 -17.22 4.51 2.46
C GLU A 50 -16.98 3.12 3.03
N GLY A 51 -17.29 2.89 4.32
CA GLY A 51 -17.21 1.57 4.96
C GLY A 51 -18.21 0.57 4.38
N MET A 52 -19.44 1.01 4.07
CA MET A 52 -20.47 0.14 3.46
C MET A 52 -20.15 -0.24 2.01
N LYS A 53 -19.54 0.67 1.24
CA LYS A 53 -19.15 0.42 -0.16
C LYS A 53 -17.75 -0.13 -0.32
N ARG A 54 -16.98 -0.22 0.77
CA ARG A 54 -15.56 -0.53 0.78
C ARG A 54 -14.78 0.30 -0.25
N ARG A 55 -15.10 1.59 -0.33
CA ARG A 55 -14.59 2.48 -1.38
C ARG A 55 -14.35 3.88 -0.87
N ILE A 56 -13.13 4.39 -1.09
CA ILE A 56 -12.69 5.73 -0.69
C ILE A 56 -12.41 6.55 -1.96
N GLU A 57 -12.85 7.81 -2.01
CA GLU A 57 -12.59 8.70 -3.15
C GLU A 57 -11.81 9.96 -2.73
N PHE A 58 -10.62 10.14 -3.33
CA PHE A 58 -9.75 11.31 -3.17
C PHE A 58 -9.66 12.11 -4.47
N ALA A 59 -10.74 12.81 -4.84
CA ALA A 59 -10.85 13.50 -6.14
C ALA A 59 -9.82 14.63 -6.38
N LYS A 60 -9.30 15.22 -5.29
CA LYS A 60 -8.36 16.36 -5.34
C LYS A 60 -6.89 15.94 -5.21
N LYS A 61 -6.62 14.64 -5.02
CA LYS A 61 -5.27 14.12 -4.83
C LYS A 61 -4.68 13.63 -6.15
N ASP A 62 -3.36 13.69 -6.24
CA ASP A 62 -2.62 13.17 -7.37
C ASP A 62 -2.42 11.64 -7.20
N PRO A 63 -2.86 10.81 -8.16
CA PRO A 63 -2.62 9.37 -8.13
C PRO A 63 -1.14 8.98 -8.00
N ALA A 64 -0.22 9.75 -8.58
CA ALA A 64 1.21 9.47 -8.48
C ALA A 64 1.71 9.59 -7.04
N VAL A 65 1.22 10.60 -6.31
CA VAL A 65 1.53 10.78 -4.88
C VAL A 65 0.90 9.66 -4.05
N TRP A 66 -0.29 9.19 -4.43
CA TRP A 66 -0.94 8.06 -3.76
C TRP A 66 -0.21 6.73 -4.00
N SER A 67 0.36 6.52 -5.19
CA SER A 67 1.20 5.35 -5.46
C SER A 67 2.43 5.33 -4.55
N LEU A 68 3.13 6.45 -4.43
CA LEU A 68 4.28 6.58 -3.53
C LEU A 68 3.89 6.38 -2.06
N PHE A 69 2.69 6.83 -1.68
CA PHE A 69 2.13 6.57 -0.36
C PHE A 69 1.93 5.07 -0.11
N LEU A 70 1.35 4.34 -1.06
CA LEU A 70 1.18 2.89 -0.96
C LEU A 70 2.52 2.16 -0.86
N GLU A 71 3.53 2.58 -1.62
CA GLU A 71 4.90 2.05 -1.48
C GLU A 71 5.45 2.24 -0.06
N CYS A 72 5.14 3.36 0.61
CA CYS A 72 5.63 3.62 1.96
C CYS A 72 5.00 2.73 3.04
N ILE A 73 3.73 2.36 2.88
CA ILE A 73 2.98 1.57 3.87
C ILE A 73 2.98 0.08 3.54
N ASP A 74 3.14 -0.26 2.26
CA ASP A 74 3.24 -1.62 1.74
C ASP A 74 4.33 -1.72 0.65
N PRO A 75 5.61 -1.75 1.05
CA PRO A 75 6.74 -1.89 0.13
C PRO A 75 6.66 -3.17 -0.73
N ALA A 76 6.07 -4.23 -0.17
CA ALA A 76 5.96 -5.53 -0.81
C ALA A 76 4.81 -5.57 -1.83
N GLY A 77 3.67 -4.95 -1.51
CA GLY A 77 2.51 -4.87 -2.40
C GLY A 77 2.68 -3.90 -3.56
N ALA A 78 3.41 -2.80 -3.36
CA ALA A 78 3.54 -1.77 -4.40
C ALA A 78 4.44 -2.17 -5.58
N PHE A 79 5.39 -3.10 -5.37
CA PHE A 79 6.21 -3.69 -6.43
C PHE A 79 5.38 -4.43 -7.50
N LEU A 80 4.20 -4.92 -7.14
CA LEU A 80 3.37 -5.78 -7.99
C LEU A 80 2.36 -4.97 -8.81
N ALA A 81 1.91 -3.83 -8.28
CA ALA A 81 1.01 -2.91 -8.97
C ALA A 81 1.68 -2.24 -10.18
N GLN A 82 2.99 -1.99 -10.13
CA GLN A 82 3.72 -1.33 -11.24
C GLN A 82 4.13 -2.27 -12.37
N ARG A 83 4.15 -3.59 -12.15
CA ARG A 83 4.80 -4.53 -13.07
C ARG A 83 3.82 -5.30 -13.97
N MET A 84 2.51 -5.22 -13.72
CA MET A 84 1.55 -6.13 -14.33
C MET A 84 0.32 -5.37 -14.85
N ASP A 85 0.41 -4.85 -16.07
CA ASP A 85 -0.77 -4.47 -16.86
C ASP A 85 -1.56 -5.75 -17.20
N GLY A 86 -2.75 -5.91 -16.62
CA GLY A 86 -3.75 -6.85 -17.14
C GLY A 86 -3.71 -8.31 -16.66
N TRP A 87 -3.28 -8.63 -15.44
CA TRP A 87 -3.40 -9.98 -14.87
C TRP A 87 -4.38 -10.09 -13.69
N ASN A 88 -4.98 -11.28 -13.54
CA ASN A 88 -5.89 -11.62 -12.46
C ASN A 88 -5.09 -11.91 -11.18
N TYR A 89 -5.54 -11.34 -10.06
CA TYR A 89 -4.92 -11.47 -8.73
C TYR A 89 -4.75 -12.93 -8.25
N CYS A 90 -5.51 -13.88 -8.80
CA CYS A 90 -5.33 -15.31 -8.54
C CYS A 90 -3.98 -15.86 -9.03
N ASP A 91 -3.46 -15.35 -10.15
CA ASP A 91 -2.22 -15.86 -10.74
C ASP A 91 -0.96 -15.44 -9.93
N TYR A 92 -1.06 -14.35 -9.17
CA TYR A 92 -0.02 -13.88 -8.25
C TYR A 92 0.28 -14.88 -7.11
N TYR A 93 -0.77 -15.47 -6.52
CA TYR A 93 -0.59 -16.45 -5.45
C TYR A 93 -0.17 -17.83 -5.94
N ASP A 94 -0.39 -18.15 -7.21
CA ASP A 94 0.15 -19.38 -7.79
C ASP A 94 1.64 -19.23 -8.11
N LEU A 95 2.12 -18.05 -8.51
CA LEU A 95 3.57 -17.79 -8.67
C LEU A 95 4.33 -17.77 -7.33
N LEU A 96 3.77 -17.17 -6.29
CA LEU A 96 4.38 -17.16 -4.95
C LEU A 96 4.50 -18.57 -4.33
N LYS A 97 3.57 -19.49 -4.65
CA LYS A 97 3.68 -20.90 -4.22
C LYS A 97 4.80 -21.65 -4.93
N VAL A 98 5.09 -21.30 -6.19
CA VAL A 98 6.15 -21.95 -6.97
C VAL A 98 7.54 -21.52 -6.50
N GLU A 99 7.72 -20.27 -6.06
CA GLU A 99 9.01 -19.79 -5.54
C GLU A 99 9.35 -20.31 -4.13
N THR A 100 8.36 -20.69 -3.33
CA THR A 100 8.60 -21.19 -1.96
C THR A 100 9.02 -22.66 -1.87
N ASP A 101 8.97 -23.42 -2.95
CA ASP A 101 9.43 -24.82 -3.00
C ASP A 101 10.93 -24.96 -3.36
N TYR A 102 11.63 -23.85 -3.66
CA TYR A 102 13.06 -23.83 -3.99
C TYR A 102 13.84 -22.86 -3.08
N ARG A 103 13.97 -23.19 -1.80
CA ARG A 103 15.06 -22.63 -0.98
C ARG A 103 15.43 -23.51 0.21
N ASP A 104 15.95 -24.70 -0.11
CA ASP A 104 16.99 -25.28 0.74
C ASP A 104 18.32 -24.59 0.40
N GLY A 105 18.86 -23.87 1.39
CA GLY A 105 20.28 -23.54 1.51
C GLY A 105 20.85 -22.46 0.58
N GLU A 106 20.75 -21.19 0.98
CA GLU A 106 21.87 -20.24 0.85
C GLU A 106 21.61 -18.99 1.71
N GLU A 107 22.40 -18.83 2.77
CA GLU A 107 22.57 -17.55 3.48
C GLU A 107 23.23 -16.55 2.52
N ALA A 108 22.41 -15.84 1.76
CA ALA A 108 22.86 -14.64 1.08
C ALA A 108 22.78 -13.47 2.06
N GLU A 109 23.94 -13.06 2.58
CA GLU A 109 24.13 -11.75 3.18
C GLU A 109 23.74 -10.67 2.17
N ALA A 110 22.51 -10.16 2.30
CA ALA A 110 22.04 -9.02 1.53
C ALA A 110 22.56 -7.73 2.18
N SER A 111 23.80 -7.37 1.88
CA SER A 111 24.28 -5.99 1.94
C SER A 111 23.62 -5.18 0.80
N GLY A 112 22.32 -4.96 0.92
CA GLY A 112 21.55 -4.09 0.03
C GLY A 112 21.27 -2.78 0.75
N GLU A 113 21.79 -1.67 0.26
CA GLU A 113 21.32 -0.35 0.65
C GLU A 113 19.79 -0.35 0.55
N LYS A 114 19.11 -0.24 1.70
CA LYS A 114 17.66 0.00 1.75
C LYS A 114 17.43 1.34 1.09
N SER A 115 17.17 1.33 -0.22
CA SER A 115 16.69 2.49 -0.95
C SER A 115 15.43 2.95 -0.23
N SER A 116 15.56 3.98 0.59
CA SER A 116 14.47 4.48 1.42
C SER A 116 13.44 5.06 0.48
N ILE A 117 12.27 4.42 0.43
CA ILE A 117 11.11 4.81 -0.38
C ILE A 117 10.79 6.29 -0.18
N LEU A 118 11.04 6.81 1.03
CA LEU A 118 11.10 8.23 1.33
C LEU A 118 12.48 8.81 1.00
N ASN A 119 12.50 9.85 0.18
CA ASN A 119 13.71 10.55 -0.23
C ASN A 119 13.43 12.06 -0.43
N ARG A 120 14.49 12.85 -0.65
CA ARG A 120 14.35 14.31 -0.79
C ARG A 120 13.50 14.76 -1.98
N SER A 121 13.34 13.94 -3.02
CA SER A 121 12.54 14.30 -4.20
C SER A 121 11.05 14.08 -4.01
N ASN A 122 10.64 13.13 -3.16
CA ASN A 122 9.22 12.82 -2.92
C ASN A 122 8.68 13.26 -1.55
N VAL A 123 9.54 13.50 -0.55
CA VAL A 123 9.12 13.81 0.82
C VAL A 123 8.18 15.01 0.89
N ARG A 124 8.45 16.07 0.13
CA ARG A 124 7.63 17.30 0.11
C ARG A 124 6.22 17.06 -0.42
N SER A 125 6.05 16.09 -1.31
CA SER A 125 4.74 15.74 -1.87
C SER A 125 3.95 14.83 -0.92
N LEU A 126 4.64 14.04 -0.09
CA LEU A 126 4.04 13.08 0.84
C LEU A 126 3.66 13.70 2.19
N VAL A 127 4.39 14.72 2.67
CA VAL A 127 4.12 15.39 3.95
C VAL A 127 2.66 15.88 4.07
N PRO A 128 2.07 16.59 3.08
CA PRO A 128 0.68 17.02 3.18
C PRO A 128 -0.31 15.85 3.31
N LEU A 129 0.01 14.72 2.68
CA LEU A 129 -0.82 13.52 2.74
C LEU A 129 -0.70 12.83 4.10
N PHE A 130 0.50 12.68 4.65
CA PHE A 130 0.70 12.11 5.98
C PHE A 130 0.08 12.97 7.09
N HIS A 131 0.10 14.30 6.95
CA HIS A 131 -0.57 15.19 7.88
C HIS A 131 -2.10 15.05 7.82
N GLU A 132 -2.68 14.95 6.62
CA GLU A 132 -4.12 14.76 6.46
C GLU A 132 -4.59 13.41 7.01
N LEU A 133 -3.78 12.37 6.84
CA LEU A 133 -4.08 11.01 7.30
C LEU A 133 -3.64 10.75 8.75
N GLN A 134 -3.14 11.76 9.46
CA GLN A 134 -2.67 11.65 10.86
C GLN A 134 -1.65 10.52 11.06
N MET A 135 -0.61 10.51 10.23
CA MET A 135 0.43 9.48 10.23
C MET A 135 1.73 9.98 10.85
N ASP A 136 1.69 10.27 12.16
CA ASP A 136 2.76 10.94 12.90
C ASP A 136 4.13 10.26 12.74
N LYS A 137 4.16 8.92 12.80
CA LYS A 137 5.39 8.13 12.59
C LYS A 137 6.05 8.37 11.23
N TYR A 138 5.27 8.70 10.19
CA TYR A 138 5.79 9.00 8.86
C TYR A 138 6.19 10.47 8.74
N LEU A 139 5.51 11.39 9.44
CA LEU A 139 5.91 12.79 9.55
C LEU A 139 7.28 12.94 10.23
N GLU A 140 7.51 12.24 11.34
CA GLU A 140 8.82 12.22 12.01
C GLU A 140 9.94 11.79 11.05
N LYS A 141 9.68 10.77 10.21
CA LYS A 141 10.63 10.33 9.18
C LYS A 141 10.84 11.37 8.09
N CYS A 142 9.80 12.09 7.70
CA CYS A 142 9.90 13.18 6.73
C CYS A 142 10.78 14.32 7.27
N ASP A 143 10.64 14.69 8.54
CA ASP A 143 11.41 15.75 9.19
C ASP A 143 12.92 15.43 9.23
N HIS A 144 13.30 14.16 9.32
CA HIS A 144 14.70 13.74 9.23
C HIS A 144 15.31 13.87 7.81
N ILE A 145 14.49 14.02 6.78
CA ILE A 145 14.92 14.07 5.36
C ILE A 145 14.97 15.51 4.83
N LEU A 146 14.08 16.38 5.34
CA LEU A 146 13.92 17.79 4.97
C LEU A 146 15.05 18.67 5.49
#